data_AF-A0AAV2MZ96-F1
#
_entry.id   AF-A0AAV2MZ96-F1
#
_cell.length_a   1.000
_cell.length_b   1.000
_cell.length_c   1.000
_cell.angle_alpha   90.00
_cell.angle_beta   90.00
_cell.angle_gamma   90.00
#
_symmetry.space_group_name_H-M   'P 1'
#
loop_
_entity.id
_entity.type
_entity.pdbx_description
1 polymer ?
#
loop_
_entity_poly.entity_id
_entity_poly.type
_entity_poly.pdbx_seq_one_letter_code
_entity_poly.pdbx_strand_id
1 'polypeptide(L)'
;MHLLFLIFIARCSNALIGYDCNTPYDNGTIVSLLEDDTCHLNEEDLILHDVPIEMLHHPRITTVNVLSCRIEIEYVINNPINENNNVIDNKRHYVPVDLSSCISLNAHGIFRFGNSTFNNLVKNDVNSNLIHPSDDALSIPSEKLKTKETVNTYIHIVYKNYFVKVDLLINKILLNVGTTCTYTNLECTDEEGFQNFWSPVFLDKCEKSQQSIIYRGTAKRMQSIGHSSAYALKHNNVSMILFIRTQHSICNVTVLQTEHPRIVVKEVSEEYLKNQKYVNKIRFLAYSANSYINVITNDNLDVKNVYISQGKDRCIKREMELHTSLIMAQKDPSLFAYSFMGMPGYSAYIRGEAAQLFQCTAVPARIRTTGDCFLELPVTVNGQPMYLQPKTRTITTRGTEITCNPLATAMYRIKSQWHTLTPKLEESKTVPTPKNLVKTPWNQIIDTLTITVPMLSVHVEMITAANTQPVRENISAYIIKICTITATISTLILLSLIIVPRIYRKWYHSPSLQQPCEYTQDYRQPARKNLELHDTETSAELTYNNYRKNQEAMQCAYYLQQETVEMSREIYNLKTSYQDLEKRLNKCTSPMQAGFNRLTVASSRHRCSQLNEGGVTADSST
;
A
#
# COMPACT_ATOMS: atom_id res chain seq x y z
N MET A 1 9.88 -46.95 -8.33
CA MET A 1 10.84 -46.13 -7.56
C MET A 1 11.17 -44.79 -8.22
N HIS A 2 11.34 -44.68 -9.54
CA HIS A 2 11.67 -43.40 -10.20
C HIS A 2 10.60 -42.29 -10.09
N LEU A 3 9.30 -42.63 -9.96
CA LEU A 3 8.23 -41.65 -9.78
C LEU A 3 8.25 -40.98 -8.38
N LEU A 4 8.72 -41.69 -7.35
CA LEU A 4 8.88 -41.17 -5.98
C LEU A 4 10.07 -40.22 -5.86
N PHE A 5 11.10 -40.38 -6.70
CA PHE A 5 12.26 -39.48 -6.74
C PHE A 5 11.92 -38.15 -7.44
N LEU A 6 11.07 -38.18 -8.48
CA LEU A 6 10.56 -36.97 -9.14
C LEU A 6 9.59 -36.17 -8.25
N ILE A 7 8.78 -36.83 -7.41
CA ILE A 7 7.92 -36.15 -6.42
C ILE A 7 8.76 -35.51 -5.30
N PHE A 8 9.97 -36.00 -5.03
CA PHE A 8 10.88 -35.37 -4.05
C PHE A 8 11.57 -34.10 -4.59
N ILE A 9 11.67 -33.94 -5.91
CA ILE A 9 12.23 -32.72 -6.56
C ILE A 9 11.15 -31.63 -6.69
N ALA A 10 9.87 -32.00 -6.66
CA ALA A 10 8.75 -31.06 -6.48
C ALA A 10 8.59 -30.62 -5.00
N ARG A 11 9.70 -30.38 -4.28
CA ARG A 11 9.64 -29.39 -3.21
C ARG A 11 9.55 -28.04 -3.91
N CYS A 12 8.34 -27.51 -4.05
CA CYS A 12 8.13 -26.07 -4.17
C CYS A 12 8.83 -25.43 -2.96
N SER A 13 10.13 -25.19 -3.08
CA SER A 13 10.86 -24.51 -2.04
C SER A 13 10.36 -23.09 -2.08
N ASN A 14 9.48 -22.76 -1.13
CA ASN A 14 9.09 -21.38 -0.84
C ASN A 14 10.37 -20.66 -0.37
N ALA A 15 11.18 -20.23 -1.33
CA ALA A 15 12.33 -19.39 -1.08
C ALA A 15 11.79 -17.97 -0.87
N LEU A 16 12.16 -17.40 0.26
CA LEU A 16 11.96 -16.02 0.61
C LEU A 16 13.16 -15.21 0.08
N ILE A 17 12.96 -13.98 -0.36
CA ILE A 17 14.06 -13.07 -0.66
C ILE A 17 14.77 -12.63 0.62
N GLY A 18 16.11 -12.74 0.64
CA GLY A 18 16.97 -12.10 1.62
C GLY A 18 18.04 -11.27 0.92
N TYR A 19 18.72 -10.39 1.66
CA TYR A 19 19.72 -9.48 1.09
C TYR A 19 21.09 -9.69 1.75
N ASP A 20 22.07 -10.15 0.98
CA ASP A 20 23.46 -10.29 1.41
C ASP A 20 24.21 -8.97 1.19
N CYS A 21 24.55 -8.30 2.29
CA CYS A 21 25.26 -7.04 2.29
C CYS A 21 26.79 -7.19 2.37
N ASN A 22 27.31 -8.43 2.42
CA ASN A 22 28.76 -8.69 2.35
C ASN A 22 29.28 -8.67 0.91
N THR A 23 28.37 -8.77 -0.06
CA THR A 23 28.65 -8.70 -1.50
C THR A 23 27.77 -7.64 -2.14
N PRO A 24 27.93 -6.35 -1.79
CA PRO A 24 27.07 -5.29 -2.31
C PRO A 24 27.34 -4.98 -3.78
N TYR A 25 26.40 -4.29 -4.44
CA TYR A 25 26.65 -3.70 -5.75
C TYR A 25 27.60 -2.49 -5.64
N ASP A 26 28.45 -2.27 -6.64
CA ASP A 26 29.55 -1.28 -6.60
C ASP A 26 29.12 0.21 -6.58
N ASN A 27 27.83 0.50 -6.63
CA ASN A 27 27.30 1.87 -6.67
C ASN A 27 26.83 2.34 -5.28
N GLY A 28 27.69 3.09 -4.59
CA GLY A 28 27.38 3.69 -3.29
C GLY A 28 27.13 5.19 -3.35
N THR A 29 26.12 5.68 -2.63
CA THR A 29 25.87 7.13 -2.44
C THR A 29 26.37 7.55 -1.06
N ILE A 30 27.17 8.62 -0.99
CA ILE A 30 27.64 9.17 0.29
C ILE A 30 26.66 10.23 0.78
N VAL A 31 26.24 10.13 2.02
CA VAL A 31 25.36 11.09 2.69
C VAL A 31 26.02 11.61 3.98
N SER A 32 25.83 12.89 4.26
CA SER A 32 26.25 13.50 5.53
C SER A 32 25.37 12.98 6.67
N LEU A 33 25.96 12.72 7.84
CA LEU A 33 25.24 12.40 9.08
C LEU A 33 25.09 13.61 10.01
N LEU A 34 25.66 14.77 9.65
CA LEU A 34 25.65 15.98 10.47
C LEU A 34 24.61 17.01 10.01
N GLU A 35 24.49 17.18 8.69
CA GLU A 35 23.72 18.27 8.09
C GLU A 35 22.51 17.67 7.39
N ASP A 36 21.32 18.09 7.82
CA ASP A 36 20.13 18.05 6.99
C ASP A 36 20.07 19.30 6.12
N ASP A 37 19.67 19.14 4.86
CA ASP A 37 19.40 20.31 4.01
C ASP A 37 18.17 21.01 4.60
N THR A 38 18.37 22.21 5.14
CA THR A 38 17.33 22.93 5.87
C THR A 38 16.18 23.27 4.93
N CYS A 39 14.95 23.11 5.42
CA CYS A 39 13.76 23.31 4.60
C CYS A 39 13.63 24.77 4.09
N HIS A 40 13.99 25.02 2.82
CA HIS A 40 13.85 26.31 2.16
C HIS A 40 12.78 26.25 1.06
N LEU A 41 11.70 27.02 1.24
CA LEU A 41 10.70 27.27 0.19
C LEU A 41 10.66 28.77 -0.06
N ASN A 42 11.15 29.19 -1.22
CA ASN A 42 11.11 30.59 -1.61
C ASN A 42 9.74 30.93 -2.21
N GLU A 43 9.09 31.96 -1.67
CA GLU A 43 7.76 32.40 -2.13
C GLU A 43 7.79 33.10 -3.51
N GLU A 44 8.99 33.49 -3.95
CA GLU A 44 9.24 34.22 -5.21
C GLU A 44 9.24 33.30 -6.44
N ASP A 45 9.40 31.99 -6.25
CA ASP A 45 9.51 31.02 -7.34
C ASP A 45 8.16 30.46 -7.83
N LEU A 46 7.03 30.96 -7.30
CA LEU A 46 5.70 30.43 -7.63
C LEU A 46 5.07 31.16 -8.81
N ILE A 47 4.93 30.44 -9.93
CA ILE A 47 4.23 30.91 -11.12
C ILE A 47 2.80 30.35 -11.15
N LEU A 48 1.83 31.23 -11.42
CA LEU A 48 0.41 30.91 -11.52
C LEU A 48 -0.08 31.04 -12.96
N HIS A 49 -0.72 29.99 -13.49
CA HIS A 49 -1.32 29.99 -14.81
C HIS A 49 -2.76 29.47 -14.75
N ASP A 50 -3.67 30.10 -15.48
CA ASP A 50 -5.00 29.53 -15.71
C ASP A 50 -4.91 28.45 -16.78
N VAL A 51 -5.31 27.23 -16.43
CA VAL A 51 -5.23 26.07 -17.32
C VAL A 51 -6.58 25.36 -17.37
N PRO A 52 -7.15 25.14 -18.56
CA PRO A 52 -8.31 24.27 -18.73
C PRO A 52 -7.98 22.81 -18.41
N ILE A 53 -8.76 22.21 -17.49
CA ILE A 53 -8.55 20.82 -17.07
C ILE A 53 -9.83 19.98 -16.99
N GLU A 54 -9.63 18.67 -17.08
CA GLU A 54 -10.58 17.63 -16.66
C GLU A 54 -10.04 16.91 -15.42
N MET A 55 -10.84 16.87 -14.36
CA MET A 55 -10.60 16.10 -13.14
C MET A 55 -11.45 14.83 -13.20
N LEU A 56 -10.79 13.68 -13.15
CA LEU A 56 -11.41 12.38 -13.38
C LEU A 56 -11.33 11.51 -12.12
N HIS A 57 -12.37 10.71 -11.92
CA HIS A 57 -12.54 9.78 -10.80
C HIS A 57 -12.44 8.33 -11.23
N HIS A 58 -11.81 7.50 -10.39
CA HIS A 58 -11.79 6.04 -10.53
C HIS A 58 -12.49 5.30 -9.39
N PRO A 59 -13.08 4.13 -9.72
CA PRO A 59 -13.62 3.24 -8.70
C PRO A 59 -12.54 2.86 -7.69
N ARG A 60 -12.95 2.63 -6.44
CA ARG A 60 -12.03 2.27 -5.37
C ARG A 60 -11.27 0.98 -5.68
N ILE A 61 -12.01 -0.05 -6.10
CA ILE A 61 -11.47 -1.36 -6.43
C ILE A 61 -11.45 -1.50 -7.93
N THR A 62 -10.30 -1.91 -8.46
CA THR A 62 -10.10 -2.14 -9.89
C THR A 62 -9.09 -3.27 -10.08
N THR A 63 -8.87 -3.68 -11.33
CA THR A 63 -7.88 -4.68 -11.70
C THR A 63 -6.84 -4.09 -12.62
N VAL A 64 -5.58 -4.44 -12.41
CA VAL A 64 -4.45 -4.04 -13.28
C VAL A 64 -3.71 -5.27 -13.77
N ASN A 65 -3.14 -5.17 -14.97
CA ASN A 65 -2.19 -6.17 -15.46
C ASN A 65 -0.82 -5.95 -14.81
N VAL A 66 -0.26 -7.01 -14.24
CA VAL A 66 1.07 -7.02 -13.63
C VAL A 66 1.99 -7.86 -14.50
N LEU A 67 3.10 -7.27 -14.93
CA LEU A 67 4.24 -7.96 -15.51
C LEU A 67 5.19 -8.36 -14.39
N SER A 68 5.61 -9.62 -14.35
CA SER A 68 6.42 -10.15 -13.27
C SER A 68 7.57 -10.95 -13.84
N CYS A 69 8.80 -10.53 -13.55
CA CYS A 69 10.02 -11.12 -14.07
C CYS A 69 10.99 -11.44 -12.92
N ARG A 70 11.65 -12.59 -12.98
CA ARG A 70 12.69 -12.98 -12.04
C ARG A 70 13.83 -13.66 -12.79
N ILE A 71 15.04 -13.26 -12.43
CA ILE A 71 16.27 -13.79 -13.01
C ILE A 71 17.15 -14.21 -11.85
N GLU A 72 17.46 -15.50 -11.79
CA GLU A 72 18.30 -16.10 -10.77
C GLU A 72 19.55 -16.65 -11.45
N ILE A 73 20.72 -16.32 -10.93
CA ILE A 73 21.99 -16.88 -11.37
C ILE A 73 22.48 -17.86 -10.32
N GLU A 74 22.78 -19.08 -10.75
CA GLU A 74 23.29 -20.18 -9.95
C GLU A 74 24.71 -20.54 -10.39
N TYR A 75 25.65 -20.51 -9.45
CA TYR A 75 27.01 -20.98 -9.65
C TYR A 75 27.18 -22.33 -8.98
N VAL A 76 27.45 -23.37 -9.77
CA VAL A 76 27.73 -24.72 -9.30
C VAL A 76 29.23 -24.96 -9.40
N ILE A 77 29.89 -25.04 -8.24
CA ILE A 77 31.34 -25.23 -8.14
C ILE A 77 31.59 -26.73 -7.93
N ASN A 78 32.30 -27.37 -8.86
CA ASN A 78 32.58 -28.80 -8.83
C ASN A 78 34.04 -29.09 -8.47
N ASN A 79 34.26 -30.21 -7.75
CA ASN A 79 35.59 -30.73 -7.49
C ASN A 79 36.09 -31.56 -8.69
N PRO A 80 37.22 -31.21 -9.32
CA PRO A 80 37.76 -31.98 -10.43
C PRO A 80 38.40 -33.32 -10.01
N ILE A 81 38.67 -33.55 -8.72
CA ILE A 81 39.53 -34.67 -8.27
C ILE A 81 38.78 -36.01 -8.15
N ASN A 82 37.44 -36.00 -8.12
CA ASN A 82 36.64 -37.23 -8.04
C ASN A 82 35.85 -37.43 -9.35
N GLU A 83 35.94 -38.62 -9.95
CA GLU A 83 35.23 -39.03 -11.19
C GLU A 83 33.70 -38.85 -11.15
N ASN A 84 33.13 -38.53 -9.98
CA ASN A 84 31.70 -38.33 -9.77
C ASN A 84 31.22 -36.85 -9.80
N ASN A 85 32.05 -35.86 -10.17
CA ASN A 85 31.64 -34.44 -10.23
C ASN A 85 30.85 -33.99 -8.98
N ASN A 86 31.39 -34.25 -7.79
CA ASN A 86 30.71 -33.83 -6.55
C ASN A 86 30.68 -32.30 -6.47
N VAL A 87 29.48 -31.74 -6.33
CA VAL A 87 29.25 -30.31 -6.09
C VAL A 87 29.86 -29.93 -4.74
N ILE A 88 30.82 -28.99 -4.75
CA ILE A 88 31.46 -28.44 -3.55
C ILE A 88 30.58 -27.36 -2.94
N ASP A 89 30.11 -26.44 -3.77
CA ASP A 89 29.39 -25.25 -3.33
C ASP A 89 28.38 -24.84 -4.41
N ASN A 90 27.30 -24.22 -3.95
CA ASN A 90 26.24 -23.73 -4.80
C ASN A 90 25.81 -22.34 -4.31
N LYS A 91 26.07 -21.32 -5.13
CA LYS A 91 25.75 -19.92 -4.83
C LYS A 91 24.68 -19.40 -5.76
N ARG A 92 23.62 -18.82 -5.18
CA ARG A 92 22.49 -18.29 -5.94
C ARG A 92 22.21 -16.85 -5.55
N HIS A 93 21.86 -16.04 -6.54
CA HIS A 93 21.46 -14.65 -6.35
C HIS A 93 20.46 -14.20 -7.42
N TYR A 94 19.67 -13.18 -7.10
CA TYR A 94 18.72 -12.55 -8.01
C TYR A 94 19.35 -11.33 -8.67
N VAL A 95 19.13 -11.21 -9.98
CA VAL A 95 19.55 -10.08 -10.78
C VAL A 95 18.41 -9.06 -10.87
N PRO A 96 18.65 -7.76 -10.59
CA PRO A 96 17.68 -6.71 -10.81
C PRO A 96 17.25 -6.66 -12.28
N VAL A 97 15.94 -6.65 -12.52
CA VAL A 97 15.36 -6.54 -13.86
C VAL A 97 14.69 -5.18 -13.96
N ASP A 98 14.98 -4.42 -15.00
CA ASP A 98 14.31 -3.16 -15.27
C ASP A 98 13.00 -3.38 -16.06
N LEU A 99 12.17 -2.35 -16.12
CA LEU A 99 10.89 -2.41 -16.83
C LEU A 99 11.08 -2.76 -18.32
N SER A 100 12.10 -2.19 -18.97
CA SER A 100 12.33 -2.38 -20.40
C SER A 100 12.69 -3.83 -20.74
N SER A 101 13.56 -4.46 -19.94
CA SER A 101 13.91 -5.88 -20.10
C SER A 101 12.72 -6.78 -19.81
N CYS A 102 11.92 -6.48 -18.78
CA CYS A 102 10.73 -7.27 -18.46
C CYS A 102 9.64 -7.17 -19.55
N ILE A 103 9.48 -6.00 -20.18
CA ILE A 103 8.61 -5.84 -21.34
C ILE A 103 9.14 -6.67 -22.52
N SER A 104 10.42 -6.59 -22.85
CA SER A 104 11.04 -7.39 -23.93
C SER A 104 10.85 -8.89 -23.69
N LEU A 105 11.06 -9.35 -22.46
CA LEU A 105 10.81 -10.72 -22.02
C LEU A 105 9.37 -11.15 -22.29
N ASN A 106 8.40 -10.36 -21.82
CA ASN A 106 6.99 -10.73 -21.93
C ASN A 106 6.43 -10.58 -23.35
N ALA A 107 6.94 -9.64 -24.16
CA ALA A 107 6.46 -9.37 -25.51
C ALA A 107 7.13 -10.26 -26.57
N HIS A 108 8.43 -10.51 -26.43
CA HIS A 108 9.23 -11.19 -27.47
C HIS A 108 9.83 -12.52 -27.01
N GLY A 109 9.81 -12.84 -25.71
CA GLY A 109 10.50 -14.02 -25.18
C GLY A 109 12.02 -13.91 -25.30
N ILE A 110 12.55 -12.68 -25.24
CA ILE A 110 13.98 -12.36 -25.42
C ILE A 110 14.50 -11.65 -24.17
N PHE A 111 15.62 -12.14 -23.65
CA PHE A 111 16.39 -11.50 -22.59
C PHE A 111 17.84 -11.31 -22.99
N ARG A 112 18.42 -10.16 -22.65
CA ARG A 112 19.83 -9.85 -22.88
C ARG A 112 20.53 -9.67 -21.55
N PHE A 113 21.67 -10.33 -21.41
CA PHE A 113 22.49 -10.24 -20.21
C PHE A 113 23.96 -10.27 -20.58
N GLY A 114 24.68 -9.17 -20.30
CA GLY A 114 26.01 -8.98 -20.85
C GLY A 114 26.01 -9.07 -22.38
N ASN A 115 26.88 -9.91 -22.91
CA ASN A 115 26.98 -10.20 -24.36
C ASN A 115 26.05 -11.33 -24.81
N SER A 116 25.39 -12.02 -23.87
CA SER A 116 24.51 -13.15 -24.14
C SER A 116 23.07 -12.70 -24.43
N THR A 117 22.43 -13.36 -25.40
CA THR A 117 21.01 -13.19 -25.72
C THR A 117 20.30 -14.53 -25.62
N PHE A 118 19.27 -14.60 -24.79
CA PHE A 118 18.42 -15.76 -24.60
C PHE A 118 17.11 -15.57 -25.35
N ASN A 119 16.85 -16.42 -26.34
CA ASN A 119 15.67 -16.38 -27.20
C ASN A 119 14.77 -17.61 -26.95
N ASN A 120 13.54 -17.57 -27.49
CA ASN A 120 12.56 -18.67 -27.41
C ASN A 120 12.23 -19.08 -25.97
N LEU A 121 12.23 -18.11 -25.04
CA LEU A 121 11.87 -18.36 -23.65
C LEU A 121 10.38 -18.70 -23.57
N VAL A 122 10.04 -19.64 -22.69
CA VAL A 122 8.68 -20.10 -22.43
C VAL A 122 8.10 -19.36 -21.24
N LYS A 123 6.91 -18.78 -21.46
CA LYS A 123 6.19 -18.01 -20.45
C LYS A 123 5.64 -18.91 -19.34
N ASN A 124 5.63 -18.40 -18.11
CA ASN A 124 5.20 -19.12 -16.90
C ASN A 124 6.01 -20.39 -16.59
N ASP A 125 7.19 -20.54 -17.20
CA ASP A 125 8.09 -21.68 -16.97
C ASP A 125 9.47 -21.20 -16.52
N VAL A 126 10.27 -22.12 -15.98
CA VAL A 126 11.66 -21.87 -15.56
C VAL A 126 12.60 -22.17 -16.72
N ASN A 127 13.00 -21.11 -17.42
CA ASN A 127 13.95 -21.23 -18.52
C ASN A 127 15.37 -21.27 -17.97
N SER A 128 16.01 -22.44 -18.01
CA SER A 128 17.34 -22.66 -17.46
C SER A 128 18.36 -22.82 -18.57
N ASN A 129 19.38 -21.96 -18.60
CA ASN A 129 20.44 -21.99 -19.61
C ASN A 129 21.82 -21.98 -18.93
N LEU A 130 22.78 -22.71 -19.51
CA LEU A 130 24.18 -22.65 -19.10
C LEU A 130 24.84 -21.42 -19.75
N ILE A 131 25.55 -20.62 -18.97
CA ILE A 131 26.36 -19.49 -19.44
C ILE A 131 27.82 -19.93 -19.47
N HIS A 132 28.49 -19.69 -20.60
CA HIS A 132 29.92 -19.93 -20.71
C HIS A 132 30.72 -18.72 -20.19
N PRO A 133 31.81 -18.95 -19.44
CA PRO A 133 32.58 -17.89 -18.75
C PRO A 133 33.30 -16.89 -19.66
N SER A 134 33.13 -16.95 -20.99
CA SER A 134 33.64 -15.95 -21.94
C SER A 134 32.83 -14.65 -21.99
N ASP A 135 31.68 -14.60 -21.31
CA ASP A 135 30.85 -13.40 -21.24
C ASP A 135 31.32 -12.50 -20.06
N ASP A 136 32.02 -11.41 -20.39
CA ASP A 136 32.62 -10.42 -19.47
C ASP A 136 31.68 -9.85 -18.38
N ALA A 137 30.37 -10.10 -18.44
CA ALA A 137 29.39 -9.59 -17.48
C ALA A 137 29.23 -10.43 -16.20
N LEU A 138 29.89 -11.60 -16.12
CA LEU A 138 29.70 -12.60 -15.06
C LEU A 138 31.01 -13.05 -14.42
N SER A 139 31.93 -12.13 -14.17
CA SER A 139 33.10 -12.44 -13.37
C SER A 139 32.70 -12.60 -11.90
N ILE A 140 32.55 -13.85 -11.44
CA ILE A 140 32.91 -14.15 -10.04
C ILE A 140 34.33 -13.60 -9.88
N PRO A 141 34.65 -12.87 -8.79
CA PRO A 141 36.03 -12.50 -8.51
C PRO A 141 36.87 -13.77 -8.48
N SER A 142 37.67 -13.97 -9.53
CA SER A 142 38.56 -15.13 -9.71
C SER A 142 39.54 -15.31 -8.55
N GLU A 143 39.68 -14.28 -7.70
CA GLU A 143 40.51 -14.26 -6.48
C GLU A 143 40.13 -15.31 -5.41
N LYS A 144 38.96 -15.97 -5.50
CA LYS A 144 38.55 -16.98 -4.49
C LYS A 144 38.50 -18.43 -4.99
N LEU A 145 38.74 -18.71 -6.27
CA LEU A 145 38.76 -20.09 -6.75
C LEU A 145 40.12 -20.74 -6.48
N LYS A 146 40.11 -21.94 -5.90
CA LYS A 146 41.34 -22.75 -5.81
C LYS A 146 41.68 -23.25 -7.22
N THR A 147 42.98 -23.38 -7.50
CA THR A 147 43.61 -23.57 -8.82
C THR A 147 43.16 -24.77 -9.67
N LYS A 148 42.09 -25.50 -9.32
CA LYS A 148 41.52 -26.58 -10.13
C LYS A 148 39.98 -26.64 -10.16
N GLU A 149 39.26 -25.79 -9.43
CA GLU A 149 37.80 -25.85 -9.37
C GLU A 149 37.16 -25.46 -10.72
N THR A 150 36.13 -26.20 -11.17
CA THR A 150 35.34 -25.83 -12.36
C THR A 150 34.02 -25.21 -11.92
N VAL A 151 33.65 -24.07 -12.50
CA VAL A 151 32.37 -23.39 -12.23
C VAL A 151 31.44 -23.53 -13.43
N ASN A 152 30.27 -24.10 -13.21
CA ASN A 152 29.16 -24.03 -14.14
C ASN A 152 28.21 -22.92 -13.69
N THR A 153 27.94 -21.97 -14.57
CA THR A 153 27.02 -20.86 -14.30
C THR A 153 25.70 -21.10 -15.02
N TYR A 154 24.61 -21.17 -14.28
CA TYR A 154 23.27 -21.30 -14.83
C TYR A 154 22.49 -20.00 -14.62
N ILE A 155 21.68 -19.64 -15.61
CA ILE A 155 20.69 -18.57 -15.50
C ILE A 155 19.29 -19.17 -15.58
N HIS A 156 18.47 -18.84 -14.60
CA HIS A 156 17.07 -19.24 -14.52
C HIS A 156 16.19 -18.00 -14.71
N ILE A 157 15.44 -17.99 -15.80
CA ILE A 157 14.58 -16.87 -16.19
C ILE A 157 13.12 -17.32 -16.07
N VAL A 158 12.36 -16.60 -15.24
CA VAL A 158 10.91 -16.81 -15.06
C VAL A 158 10.19 -15.52 -15.31
N TYR A 159 9.19 -15.54 -16.19
CA TYR A 159 8.36 -14.37 -16.46
C TYR A 159 6.89 -14.76 -16.65
N LYS A 160 6.01 -13.89 -16.17
CA LYS A 160 4.56 -14.09 -16.18
C LYS A 160 3.83 -12.75 -16.27
N ASN A 161 2.59 -12.80 -16.75
CA ASN A 161 1.66 -11.68 -16.62
C ASN A 161 0.36 -12.19 -15.97
N TYR A 162 -0.26 -11.34 -15.16
CA TYR A 162 -1.50 -11.70 -14.49
C TYR A 162 -2.24 -10.44 -14.03
N PHE A 163 -3.55 -10.57 -13.83
CA PHE A 163 -4.36 -9.47 -13.30
C PHE A 163 -4.48 -9.59 -11.78
N VAL A 164 -4.35 -8.45 -11.08
CA VAL A 164 -4.57 -8.37 -9.63
C VAL A 164 -5.55 -7.27 -9.28
N LYS A 165 -6.19 -7.41 -8.13
CA LYS A 165 -7.04 -6.37 -7.56
C LYS A 165 -6.21 -5.30 -6.86
N VAL A 166 -6.59 -4.05 -7.06
CA VAL A 166 -5.99 -2.87 -6.45
C VAL A 166 -7.07 -2.15 -5.65
N ASP A 167 -6.72 -1.70 -4.43
CA ASP A 167 -7.54 -0.76 -3.65
C ASP A 167 -6.90 0.63 -3.71
N LEU A 168 -7.47 1.48 -4.57
CA LEU A 168 -7.02 2.86 -4.80
C LEU A 168 -7.35 3.79 -3.63
N LEU A 169 -8.20 3.42 -2.68
CA LEU A 169 -8.45 4.25 -1.50
C LEU A 169 -7.24 4.24 -0.55
N ILE A 170 -6.65 3.06 -0.35
CA ILE A 170 -5.50 2.88 0.54
C ILE A 170 -4.16 2.87 -0.21
N ASN A 171 -4.19 3.09 -1.53
CA ASN A 171 -3.02 3.08 -2.41
C ASN A 171 -2.24 1.75 -2.37
N LYS A 172 -2.93 0.60 -2.29
CA LYS A 172 -2.30 -0.72 -2.18
C LYS A 172 -2.70 -1.66 -3.30
N ILE A 173 -1.72 -2.42 -3.75
CA ILE A 173 -1.86 -3.55 -4.68
C ILE A 173 -1.44 -4.82 -3.96
N LEU A 174 -2.23 -5.88 -4.07
CA LEU A 174 -1.95 -7.18 -3.48
C LEU A 174 -1.55 -8.15 -4.60
N LEU A 175 -0.29 -8.56 -4.61
CA LEU A 175 0.25 -9.51 -5.58
C LEU A 175 -0.20 -10.94 -5.25
N ASN A 176 -0.14 -11.84 -6.24
CA ASN A 176 -0.60 -13.23 -6.08
C ASN A 176 0.13 -14.00 -4.97
N VAL A 177 1.37 -13.63 -4.67
CA VAL A 177 2.18 -14.24 -3.61
C VAL A 177 1.88 -13.68 -2.21
N GLY A 178 0.93 -12.75 -2.11
CA GLY A 178 0.54 -12.10 -0.87
C GLY A 178 1.32 -10.82 -0.54
N THR A 179 2.36 -10.47 -1.31
CA THR A 179 3.08 -9.21 -1.09
C THR A 179 2.16 -8.00 -1.36
N THR A 180 2.12 -7.06 -0.41
CA THR A 180 1.36 -5.82 -0.55
C THR A 180 2.30 -4.67 -0.89
N CYS A 181 2.13 -4.06 -2.05
CA CYS A 181 2.96 -2.94 -2.51
C CYS A 181 2.17 -1.64 -2.55
N THR A 182 2.87 -0.51 -2.59
CA THR A 182 2.24 0.80 -2.82
C THR A 182 1.96 0.96 -4.30
N TYR A 183 0.69 1.11 -4.66
CA TYR A 183 0.26 1.09 -6.06
C TYR A 183 0.89 2.23 -6.88
N THR A 184 1.01 3.43 -6.33
CA THR A 184 1.64 4.58 -7.02
C THR A 184 3.11 4.41 -7.36
N ASN A 185 3.81 3.41 -6.79
CA ASN A 185 5.23 3.19 -7.09
C ASN A 185 5.44 2.54 -8.46
N LEU A 186 4.41 1.89 -9.03
CA LEU A 186 4.40 1.23 -10.35
C LEU A 186 5.32 0.01 -10.49
N GLU A 187 6.20 -0.19 -9.53
CA GLU A 187 7.05 -1.36 -9.40
C GLU A 187 7.17 -1.81 -7.94
N CYS A 188 7.50 -3.08 -7.76
CA CYS A 188 7.77 -3.69 -6.46
C CYS A 188 8.43 -5.07 -6.60
N THR A 189 9.41 -5.36 -5.76
CA THR A 189 9.94 -6.72 -5.60
C THR A 189 9.08 -7.51 -4.62
N ASP A 190 8.68 -8.73 -4.98
CA ASP A 190 7.89 -9.58 -4.09
C ASP A 190 8.75 -10.50 -3.20
N GLU A 191 8.09 -11.19 -2.27
CA GLU A 191 8.76 -12.06 -1.30
C GLU A 191 9.46 -13.27 -1.94
N GLU A 192 9.16 -13.61 -3.19
CA GLU A 192 9.79 -14.71 -3.94
C GLU A 192 10.88 -14.19 -4.90
N GLY A 193 11.18 -12.89 -4.85
CA GLY A 193 12.21 -12.23 -5.64
C GLY A 193 11.79 -11.85 -7.06
N PHE A 194 10.50 -11.87 -7.40
CA PHE A 194 10.07 -11.31 -8.68
C PHE A 194 10.05 -9.79 -8.63
N GLN A 195 10.58 -9.15 -9.67
CA GLN A 195 10.31 -7.75 -9.95
C GLN A 195 8.96 -7.66 -10.66
N ASN A 196 8.02 -6.94 -10.04
CA ASN A 196 6.67 -6.77 -10.54
C ASN A 196 6.49 -5.32 -11.00
N PHE A 197 5.87 -5.16 -12.16
CA PHE A 197 5.58 -3.88 -12.78
C PHE A 197 4.11 -3.81 -13.18
N TRP A 198 3.50 -2.65 -13.04
CA TRP A 198 2.15 -2.41 -13.54
C TRP A 198 2.03 -1.00 -14.06
N SER A 199 1.14 -0.83 -15.02
CA SER A 199 0.73 0.48 -15.45
C SER A 199 -0.34 1.00 -14.48
N PRO A 200 -0.34 2.30 -14.16
CA PRO A 200 -1.49 2.88 -13.50
C PRO A 200 -2.78 2.56 -14.28
N VAL A 201 -3.86 2.19 -13.61
CA VAL A 201 -5.22 1.90 -14.14
C VAL A 201 -5.69 2.94 -15.16
N PHE A 202 -5.22 4.18 -15.02
CA PHE A 202 -5.46 5.28 -15.96
C PHE A 202 -4.94 5.03 -17.39
N LEU A 203 -4.09 4.01 -17.56
CA LEU A 203 -3.30 3.72 -18.76
C LEU A 203 -3.75 2.46 -19.50
N ASP A 204 -4.52 1.57 -18.86
CA ASP A 204 -4.74 0.22 -19.40
C ASP A 204 -5.68 0.18 -20.62
N LYS A 205 -6.45 1.26 -20.89
CA LYS A 205 -7.29 1.38 -22.09
C LYS A 205 -7.42 2.85 -22.49
N CYS A 206 -6.90 3.19 -23.67
CA CYS A 206 -7.09 4.52 -24.28
C CYS A 206 -8.50 4.73 -24.83
N GLU A 207 -9.33 3.68 -24.80
CA GLU A 207 -10.78 3.80 -24.93
C GLU A 207 -11.38 4.40 -23.67
N LYS A 208 -12.59 4.97 -23.81
CA LYS A 208 -13.40 5.56 -22.72
C LYS A 208 -13.56 4.57 -21.57
N SER A 209 -12.57 4.54 -20.68
CA SER A 209 -12.61 3.75 -19.47
C SER A 209 -13.72 4.28 -18.57
N GLN A 210 -14.10 3.51 -17.54
CA GLN A 210 -15.16 3.78 -16.56
C GLN A 210 -14.89 5.04 -15.68
N GLN A 211 -14.09 5.97 -16.19
CA GLN A 211 -13.73 7.23 -15.60
C GLN A 211 -14.94 8.13 -15.59
N SER A 212 -15.27 8.61 -14.40
CA SER A 212 -16.33 9.58 -14.26
C SER A 212 -15.75 10.96 -14.02
N ILE A 213 -16.26 11.94 -14.76
CA ILE A 213 -15.79 13.30 -14.67
C ILE A 213 -16.31 13.91 -13.37
N ILE A 214 -15.40 14.45 -12.56
CA ILE A 214 -15.74 15.21 -11.35
C ILE A 214 -15.92 16.68 -11.72
N TYR A 215 -14.96 17.21 -12.48
CA TYR A 215 -14.89 18.62 -12.83
C TYR A 215 -14.28 18.79 -14.22
N ARG A 216 -14.86 19.69 -15.01
CA ARG A 216 -14.31 20.21 -16.26
C ARG A 216 -14.46 21.72 -16.26
N GLY A 217 -13.33 22.42 -16.19
CA GLY A 217 -13.29 23.87 -16.04
C GLY A 217 -11.86 24.40 -16.01
N THR A 218 -11.73 25.71 -15.78
CA THR A 218 -10.42 26.36 -15.62
C THR A 218 -9.94 26.19 -14.19
N ALA A 219 -8.68 25.78 -14.03
CA ALA A 219 -7.99 25.69 -12.76
C ALA A 219 -6.76 26.60 -12.74
N LYS A 220 -6.36 27.04 -11.55
CA LYS A 220 -5.07 27.71 -11.37
C LYS A 220 -3.99 26.66 -11.18
N ARG A 221 -3.10 26.51 -12.16
CA ARG A 221 -1.88 25.72 -12.06
C ARG A 221 -0.83 26.52 -11.31
N MET A 222 -0.29 25.92 -10.26
CA MET A 222 0.83 26.40 -9.46
C MET A 222 2.06 25.60 -9.83
N GLN A 223 3.11 26.29 -10.24
CA GLN A 223 4.39 25.68 -10.58
C GLN A 223 5.51 26.42 -9.85
N SER A 224 6.37 25.65 -9.19
CA SER A 224 7.55 26.16 -8.49
C SER A 224 8.75 25.29 -8.87
N ILE A 225 9.91 25.93 -9.01
CA ILE A 225 11.16 25.26 -9.37
C ILE A 225 11.52 24.29 -8.24
N GLY A 226 11.76 23.02 -8.57
CA GLY A 226 12.12 21.99 -7.58
C GLY A 226 10.96 21.38 -6.79
N HIS A 227 9.71 21.84 -7.00
CA HIS A 227 8.54 21.31 -6.28
C HIS A 227 7.47 20.74 -7.21
N SER A 228 6.70 19.79 -6.67
CA SER A 228 5.53 19.21 -7.34
C SER A 228 4.49 20.28 -7.67
N SER A 229 4.10 20.38 -8.95
CA SER A 229 3.03 21.28 -9.38
C SER A 229 1.71 20.94 -8.67
N ALA A 230 0.85 21.94 -8.52
CA ALA A 230 -0.48 21.76 -7.95
C ALA A 230 -1.56 22.48 -8.78
N TYR A 231 -2.80 22.01 -8.65
CA TYR A 231 -3.96 22.61 -9.30
C TYR A 231 -4.95 23.06 -8.26
N ALA A 232 -5.33 24.34 -8.32
CA ALA A 232 -6.40 24.90 -7.53
C ALA A 232 -7.67 25.03 -8.37
N LEU A 233 -8.71 24.37 -7.89
CA LEU A 233 -10.04 24.32 -8.46
C LEU A 233 -10.96 25.16 -7.59
N LYS A 234 -11.80 26.01 -8.20
CA LYS A 234 -12.83 26.74 -7.48
C LYS A 234 -14.22 26.42 -8.03
N HIS A 235 -15.14 26.04 -7.14
CA HIS A 235 -16.56 25.90 -7.48
C HIS A 235 -17.42 26.36 -6.30
N ASN A 236 -18.25 27.38 -6.54
CA ASN A 236 -18.99 28.09 -5.50
C ASN A 236 -18.02 28.63 -4.42
N ASN A 237 -18.31 28.41 -3.14
CA ASN A 237 -17.51 28.85 -2.00
C ASN A 237 -16.46 27.80 -1.56
N VAL A 238 -16.19 26.80 -2.40
CA VAL A 238 -15.27 25.71 -2.10
C VAL A 238 -14.15 25.72 -3.13
N SER A 239 -12.92 25.88 -2.64
CA SER A 239 -11.72 25.68 -3.45
C SER A 239 -10.99 24.43 -3.01
N MET A 240 -10.51 23.62 -3.95
CA MET A 240 -9.68 22.45 -3.71
C MET A 240 -8.28 22.65 -4.28
N ILE A 241 -7.27 22.18 -3.58
CA ILE A 241 -5.90 22.09 -4.09
C ILE A 241 -5.52 20.61 -4.26
N LEU A 242 -5.05 20.27 -5.46
CA LEU A 242 -4.59 18.94 -5.84
C LEU A 242 -3.11 19.00 -6.18
N PHE A 243 -2.26 18.34 -5.37
CA PHE A 243 -0.85 18.21 -5.67
C PHE A 243 -0.60 17.07 -6.64
N ILE A 244 0.26 17.30 -7.63
CA ILE A 244 0.65 16.31 -8.63
C ILE A 244 1.86 15.54 -8.12
N ARG A 245 1.76 14.20 -8.10
CA ARG A 245 2.88 13.32 -7.76
C ARG A 245 3.72 13.00 -8.98
N THR A 246 3.07 12.62 -10.07
CA THR A 246 3.71 12.12 -11.28
C THR A 246 2.90 12.48 -12.52
N GLN A 247 3.58 12.51 -13.66
CA GLN A 247 3.00 12.75 -14.98
C GLN A 247 3.21 11.51 -15.85
N HIS A 248 2.16 11.09 -16.54
CA HIS A 248 2.17 9.97 -17.47
C HIS A 248 1.71 10.44 -18.84
N SER A 249 2.42 10.09 -19.92
CA SER A 249 2.00 10.40 -21.29
C SER A 249 1.63 9.12 -22.02
N ILE A 250 0.34 8.89 -22.25
CA ILE A 250 -0.18 7.66 -22.85
C ILE A 250 -1.21 7.99 -23.92
N CYS A 251 -1.09 7.34 -25.09
CA CYS A 251 -1.93 7.61 -26.26
C CYS A 251 -1.98 9.09 -26.64
N ASN A 252 -0.82 9.75 -26.58
CA ASN A 252 -0.65 11.19 -26.80
C ASN A 252 -1.47 12.08 -25.85
N VAL A 253 -1.94 11.52 -24.73
CA VAL A 253 -2.61 12.25 -23.67
C VAL A 253 -1.74 12.27 -22.43
N THR A 254 -1.48 13.46 -21.92
CA THR A 254 -0.80 13.65 -20.64
C THR A 254 -1.81 13.59 -19.50
N VAL A 255 -1.62 12.63 -18.61
CA VAL A 255 -2.40 12.44 -17.38
C VAL A 255 -1.52 12.73 -16.18
N LEU A 256 -2.02 13.58 -15.29
CA LEU A 256 -1.34 14.02 -14.07
C LEU A 256 -1.94 13.28 -12.89
N GLN A 257 -1.14 12.44 -12.24
CA GLN A 257 -1.54 11.69 -11.08
C GLN A 257 -1.47 12.57 -9.83
N THR A 258 -2.60 12.71 -9.14
CA THR A 258 -2.66 13.50 -7.90
C THR A 258 -2.23 12.65 -6.69
N GLU A 259 -2.09 13.29 -5.53
CA GLU A 259 -1.88 12.58 -4.27
C GLU A 259 -3.01 11.64 -3.88
N HIS A 260 -4.23 11.96 -4.28
CA HIS A 260 -5.34 11.04 -4.11
C HIS A 260 -5.26 9.97 -5.21
N PRO A 261 -5.10 8.67 -4.89
CA PRO A 261 -4.87 7.64 -5.92
C PRO A 261 -6.08 7.32 -6.83
N ARG A 262 -7.23 7.97 -6.61
CA ARG A 262 -8.46 7.83 -7.40
C ARG A 262 -8.71 9.04 -8.30
N ILE A 263 -7.92 10.10 -8.15
CA ILE A 263 -8.12 11.37 -8.84
C ILE A 263 -6.93 11.62 -9.74
N VAL A 264 -7.23 11.92 -10.99
CA VAL A 264 -6.26 12.37 -11.97
C VAL A 264 -6.74 13.65 -12.62
N VAL A 265 -5.77 14.44 -13.07
CA VAL A 265 -6.00 15.69 -13.78
C VAL A 265 -5.48 15.52 -15.19
N LYS A 266 -6.24 15.98 -16.17
CA LYS A 266 -5.84 16.05 -17.57
C LYS A 266 -5.95 17.49 -18.02
N GLU A 267 -4.88 18.04 -18.57
CA GLU A 267 -4.93 19.34 -19.26
C GLU A 267 -5.60 19.14 -20.63
N VAL A 268 -6.54 20.03 -20.98
CA VAL A 268 -7.31 19.96 -22.23
C VAL A 268 -7.19 21.25 -23.02
N SER A 269 -7.53 21.27 -24.30
CA SER A 269 -7.53 22.53 -25.06
C SER A 269 -8.66 23.47 -24.59
N GLU A 270 -8.46 24.79 -24.69
CA GLU A 270 -9.51 25.76 -24.39
C GLU A 270 -10.78 25.59 -25.25
N GLU A 271 -10.61 25.23 -26.53
CA GLU A 271 -11.71 25.00 -27.46
C GLU A 271 -12.65 23.88 -26.98
N TYR A 272 -12.07 22.77 -26.52
CA TYR A 272 -12.81 21.67 -25.90
C TYR A 272 -13.58 22.11 -24.65
N LEU A 273 -13.00 23.02 -23.85
CA LEU A 273 -13.63 23.51 -22.62
C LEU A 273 -14.84 24.42 -22.88
N LYS A 274 -14.80 25.25 -23.94
CA LYS A 274 -15.87 26.20 -24.29
C LYS A 274 -17.23 25.51 -24.43
N ASN A 275 -17.24 24.27 -24.91
CA ASN A 275 -18.46 23.53 -25.22
C ASN A 275 -18.91 22.55 -24.13
N GLN A 276 -18.14 22.37 -23.05
CA GLN A 276 -18.33 21.20 -22.17
C GLN A 276 -18.13 21.43 -20.65
N LYS A 277 -18.15 22.67 -20.14
CA LYS A 277 -18.02 22.93 -18.69
C LYS A 277 -19.00 22.07 -17.88
N TYR A 278 -18.48 21.37 -16.88
CA TYR A 278 -19.26 20.39 -16.13
C TYR A 278 -18.72 20.23 -14.71
N VAL A 279 -19.59 20.16 -13.72
CA VAL A 279 -19.22 19.83 -12.34
C VAL A 279 -20.22 18.84 -11.76
N ASN A 280 -19.74 17.66 -11.38
CA ASN A 280 -20.51 16.74 -10.56
C ASN A 280 -20.49 17.22 -9.11
N LYS A 281 -21.52 17.99 -8.71
CA LYS A 281 -21.59 18.63 -7.38
C LYS A 281 -21.43 17.65 -6.21
N ILE A 282 -22.01 16.45 -6.31
CA ILE A 282 -21.94 15.45 -5.24
C ILE A 282 -20.50 14.95 -5.08
N ARG A 283 -19.88 14.52 -6.18
CA ARG A 283 -18.49 14.02 -6.13
C ARG A 283 -17.49 15.11 -5.79
N PHE A 284 -17.69 16.32 -6.32
CA PHE A 284 -16.87 17.47 -5.97
C PHE A 284 -16.94 17.72 -4.45
N LEU A 285 -18.13 17.84 -3.85
CA LEU A 285 -18.26 18.04 -2.41
C LEU A 285 -17.74 16.86 -1.58
N ALA A 286 -17.99 15.61 -2.00
CA ALA A 286 -17.46 14.43 -1.31
C ALA A 286 -15.92 14.46 -1.24
N TYR A 287 -15.28 14.86 -2.33
CA TYR A 287 -13.83 15.02 -2.37
C TYR A 287 -13.33 16.22 -1.58
N SER A 288 -14.13 17.29 -1.51
CA SER A 288 -13.78 18.46 -0.70
C SER A 288 -13.67 18.14 0.80
N ALA A 289 -14.28 17.04 1.25
CA ALA A 289 -14.22 16.61 2.64
C ALA A 289 -13.15 15.54 2.92
N ASN A 290 -12.30 15.22 1.93
CA ASN A 290 -11.30 14.16 2.02
C ASN A 290 -9.97 14.69 2.58
N SER A 291 -9.32 13.93 3.47
CA SER A 291 -8.02 14.31 4.06
C SER A 291 -6.86 14.43 3.06
N TYR A 292 -6.99 13.85 1.86
CA TYR A 292 -6.00 13.97 0.78
C TYR A 292 -6.16 15.25 -0.05
N ILE A 293 -7.24 16.01 0.14
CA ILE A 293 -7.55 17.18 -0.69
C ILE A 293 -7.71 18.37 0.22
N ASN A 294 -6.93 19.40 -0.06
CA ASN A 294 -6.93 20.59 0.78
C ASN A 294 -8.03 21.52 0.34
N VAL A 295 -8.90 21.89 1.28
CA VAL A 295 -10.08 22.68 1.00
C VAL A 295 -10.06 24.01 1.70
N ILE A 296 -10.32 25.03 0.89
CA ILE A 296 -10.39 26.42 1.31
C ILE A 296 -11.85 26.84 1.16
N THR A 297 -12.48 27.15 2.29
CA THR A 297 -13.88 27.60 2.36
C THR A 297 -14.03 29.12 2.45
N ASN A 298 -12.91 29.86 2.53
CA ASN A 298 -12.89 31.31 2.60
C ASN A 298 -12.35 31.90 1.30
N ASP A 299 -13.13 32.77 0.65
CA ASP A 299 -12.76 33.44 -0.59
C ASP A 299 -11.52 34.36 -0.45
N ASN A 300 -11.19 34.77 0.78
CA ASN A 300 -10.05 35.63 1.08
C ASN A 300 -8.73 34.88 1.34
N LEU A 301 -8.76 33.55 1.43
CA LEU A 301 -7.52 32.77 1.57
C LEU A 301 -6.84 32.66 0.20
N ASP A 302 -5.68 33.29 0.07
CA ASP A 302 -4.85 33.16 -1.12
C ASP A 302 -4.39 31.71 -1.28
N VAL A 303 -4.81 31.10 -2.39
CA VAL A 303 -4.39 29.76 -2.82
C VAL A 303 -2.87 29.61 -2.79
N LYS A 304 -2.14 30.70 -3.10
CA LYS A 304 -0.68 30.75 -3.01
C LYS A 304 -0.19 30.47 -1.59
N ASN A 305 -0.77 31.11 -0.57
CA ASN A 305 -0.36 30.92 0.81
C ASN A 305 -0.63 29.50 1.31
N VAL A 306 -1.74 28.89 0.87
CA VAL A 306 -2.05 27.50 1.23
C VAL A 306 -1.07 26.52 0.58
N TYR A 307 -0.70 26.74 -0.69
CA TYR A 307 0.33 25.96 -1.36
C TYR A 307 1.68 26.05 -0.65
N ILE A 308 2.14 27.27 -0.33
CA ILE A 308 3.43 27.52 0.35
C ILE A 308 3.42 26.87 1.74
N SER A 309 2.37 27.11 2.53
CA SER A 309 2.24 26.53 3.88
C SER A 309 2.30 25.00 3.84
N GLN A 310 1.62 24.36 2.89
CA GLN A 310 1.60 22.90 2.78
C GLN A 310 2.90 22.33 2.25
N GLY A 311 3.55 23.02 1.31
CA GLY A 311 4.92 22.69 0.92
C GLY A 311 5.82 22.67 2.15
N LYS A 312 5.72 23.70 3.00
CA LYS A 312 6.56 23.86 4.19
C LYS A 312 6.30 22.75 5.19
N ASP A 313 5.04 22.45 5.46
CA ASP A 313 4.66 21.35 6.37
C ASP A 313 5.20 20.00 5.90
N ARG A 314 5.15 19.70 4.60
CA ARG A 314 5.71 18.45 4.03
C ARG A 314 7.21 18.39 4.19
N CYS A 315 7.86 19.50 3.92
CA CYS A 315 9.30 19.62 3.94
C CYS A 315 9.82 19.47 5.39
N ILE A 316 9.24 20.18 6.36
CA ILE A 316 9.53 19.99 7.80
C ILE A 316 9.27 18.55 8.26
N LYS A 317 8.16 17.95 7.80
CA LYS A 317 7.88 16.54 8.15
C LYS A 317 8.95 15.60 7.61
N ARG A 318 9.39 15.81 6.38
CA ARG A 318 10.43 14.99 5.75
C ARG A 318 11.79 15.20 6.41
N GLU A 319 12.11 16.42 6.82
CA GLU A 319 13.27 16.76 7.63
C GLU A 319 13.26 15.97 8.95
N MET A 320 12.13 15.94 9.67
CA MET A 320 12.00 15.12 10.90
C MET A 320 12.16 13.60 10.63
N GLU A 321 11.61 13.09 9.53
CA GLU A 321 11.78 11.69 9.11
C GLU A 321 13.25 11.37 8.79
N LEU A 322 13.94 12.30 8.11
CA LEU A 322 15.36 12.21 7.77
C LEU A 322 16.22 12.23 9.04
N HIS A 323 16.03 13.23 9.90
CA HIS A 323 16.76 13.37 11.16
C HIS A 323 16.62 12.13 12.06
N THR A 324 15.39 11.60 12.19
CA THR A 324 15.15 10.34 12.93
C THR A 324 15.93 9.18 12.31
N SER A 325 16.06 9.15 10.98
CA SER A 325 16.84 8.14 10.27
C SER A 325 18.34 8.29 10.55
N LEU A 326 18.89 9.51 10.50
CA LEU A 326 20.30 9.79 10.75
C LEU A 326 20.75 9.35 12.15
N ILE A 327 19.91 9.54 13.19
CA ILE A 327 20.19 9.07 14.55
C ILE A 327 20.39 7.54 14.62
N MET A 328 19.73 6.78 13.75
CA MET A 328 19.84 5.31 13.74
C MET A 328 21.13 4.82 13.06
N ALA A 329 21.81 5.66 12.25
CA ALA A 329 22.92 5.25 11.39
C ALA A 329 24.06 4.57 12.15
N GLN A 330 24.46 5.11 13.30
CA GLN A 330 25.55 4.55 14.09
C GLN A 330 25.19 3.23 14.81
N LYS A 331 23.90 3.03 15.13
CA LYS A 331 23.44 1.86 15.89
C LYS A 331 23.05 0.69 14.99
N ASP A 332 22.39 0.99 13.88
CA ASP A 332 21.95 -0.01 12.91
C ASP A 332 21.98 0.60 11.50
N PRO A 333 23.12 0.44 10.79
CA PRO A 333 23.28 0.98 9.44
C PRO A 333 22.26 0.40 8.43
N SER A 334 21.80 -0.83 8.64
CA SER A 334 20.80 -1.46 7.76
C SER A 334 19.41 -0.89 8.00
N LEU A 335 19.05 -0.64 9.26
CA LEU A 335 17.79 0.03 9.58
C LEU A 335 17.79 1.50 9.16
N PHE A 336 18.93 2.19 9.29
CA PHE A 336 19.12 3.53 8.73
C PHE A 336 18.89 3.53 7.23
N ALA A 337 19.60 2.67 6.48
CA ALA A 337 19.44 2.59 5.03
C ALA A 337 18.01 2.22 4.62
N TYR A 338 17.36 1.29 5.33
CA TYR A 338 15.94 0.98 5.11
C TYR A 338 15.04 2.20 5.33
N SER A 339 15.28 2.99 6.39
CA SER A 339 14.50 4.17 6.72
C SER A 339 14.70 5.28 5.69
N PHE A 340 15.95 5.47 5.26
CA PHE A 340 16.36 6.47 4.28
C PHE A 340 15.85 6.14 2.87
N MET A 341 16.01 4.89 2.43
CA MET A 341 15.62 4.44 1.09
C MET A 341 14.13 4.06 0.99
N GLY A 342 13.47 3.81 2.13
CA GLY A 342 12.05 3.45 2.19
C GLY A 342 11.71 2.01 1.76
N MET A 343 12.73 1.16 1.52
CA MET A 343 12.57 -0.23 1.08
C MET A 343 13.72 -1.12 1.59
N PRO A 344 13.51 -2.45 1.70
CA PRO A 344 14.57 -3.38 2.11
C PRO A 344 15.64 -3.56 1.03
N GLY A 345 16.77 -4.19 1.41
CA GLY A 345 17.86 -4.49 0.49
C GLY A 345 18.93 -3.41 0.35
N TYR A 346 18.93 -2.44 1.26
CA TYR A 346 19.99 -1.43 1.37
C TYR A 346 20.66 -1.52 2.73
N SER A 347 21.94 -1.15 2.77
CA SER A 347 22.70 -0.98 4.01
C SER A 347 23.67 0.18 3.85
N ALA A 348 24.47 0.45 4.88
CA ALA A 348 25.41 1.56 4.88
C ALA A 348 26.73 1.20 5.57
N TYR A 349 27.83 1.75 5.04
CA TYR A 349 29.11 1.80 5.73
C TYR A 349 29.25 3.15 6.40
N ILE A 350 29.35 3.17 7.73
CA ILE A 350 29.56 4.40 8.50
C ILE A 350 31.04 4.77 8.46
N ARG A 351 31.35 5.97 7.98
CA ARG A 351 32.69 6.53 7.81
C ARG A 351 32.80 7.84 8.60
N GLY A 352 32.88 7.72 9.92
CA GLY A 352 32.85 8.87 10.82
C GLY A 352 31.50 9.58 10.77
N GLU A 353 31.51 10.82 10.27
CA GLU A 353 30.34 11.72 10.15
C GLU A 353 29.62 11.60 8.81
N ALA A 354 30.00 10.63 7.97
CA ALA A 354 29.33 10.31 6.73
C ALA A 354 28.90 8.83 6.70
N ALA A 355 27.87 8.53 5.92
CA ALA A 355 27.47 7.16 5.61
C ALA A 355 27.51 6.93 4.10
N GLN A 356 28.10 5.81 3.69
CA GLN A 356 28.03 5.35 2.30
C GLN A 356 26.90 4.32 2.20
N LEU A 357 25.76 4.73 1.63
CA LEU A 357 24.61 3.88 1.32
C LEU A 357 24.94 3.00 0.12
N PHE A 358 24.55 1.73 0.16
CA PHE A 358 24.74 0.79 -0.95
C PHE A 358 23.60 -0.23 -1.01
N GLN A 359 23.39 -0.82 -2.19
CA GLN A 359 22.41 -1.87 -2.40
C GLN A 359 23.04 -3.24 -2.17
N CYS A 360 22.36 -4.08 -1.39
CA CYS A 360 22.79 -5.45 -1.08
C CYS A 360 22.34 -6.42 -2.19
N THR A 361 23.06 -7.53 -2.34
CA THR A 361 22.71 -8.56 -3.32
C THR A 361 21.53 -9.39 -2.84
N ALA A 362 20.45 -9.43 -3.63
CA ALA A 362 19.27 -10.24 -3.33
C ALA A 362 19.58 -11.72 -3.55
N VAL A 363 19.20 -12.59 -2.62
CA VAL A 363 19.48 -14.04 -2.66
C VAL A 363 18.28 -14.87 -2.18
N PRO A 364 18.08 -16.09 -2.70
CA PRO A 364 17.06 -17.00 -2.20
C PRO A 364 17.40 -17.54 -0.80
N ALA A 365 16.54 -17.25 0.17
CA ALA A 365 16.62 -17.72 1.55
C ALA A 365 15.51 -18.74 1.85
N ARG A 366 15.87 -19.90 2.40
CA ARG A 366 14.89 -20.93 2.78
C ARG A 366 14.71 -20.95 4.29
N ILE A 367 13.48 -20.79 4.78
CA ILE A 367 13.19 -20.89 6.22
C ILE A 367 13.63 -22.27 6.71
N ARG A 368 14.33 -22.30 7.86
CA ARG A 368 14.74 -23.53 8.52
C ARG A 368 14.16 -23.59 9.93
N THR A 369 13.92 -24.81 10.41
CA THR A 369 13.56 -25.05 11.80
C THR A 369 14.83 -25.13 12.65
N THR A 370 14.75 -24.67 13.89
CA THR A 370 15.84 -24.72 14.88
C THR A 370 15.39 -25.48 16.12
N GLY A 371 16.33 -25.76 17.05
CA GLY A 371 15.99 -26.20 18.40
C GLY A 371 15.64 -25.03 19.33
N ASP A 372 16.29 -23.89 19.08
CA ASP A 372 16.17 -22.66 19.89
C ASP A 372 15.37 -21.58 19.14
N CYS A 373 14.99 -20.51 19.84
CA CYS A 373 14.21 -19.41 19.29
C CYS A 373 15.07 -18.15 19.14
N PHE A 374 14.80 -17.37 18.10
CA PHE A 374 15.58 -16.18 17.74
C PHE A 374 14.68 -14.99 17.40
N LEU A 375 15.20 -13.77 17.59
CA LEU A 375 14.54 -12.53 17.13
C LEU A 375 14.53 -12.41 15.60
N GLU A 376 15.56 -12.91 14.95
CA GLU A 376 15.72 -12.98 13.50
C GLU A 376 15.24 -14.33 12.96
N LEU A 377 14.71 -14.34 11.74
CA LEU A 377 14.15 -15.55 11.14
C LEU A 377 15.29 -16.50 10.72
N PRO A 378 15.39 -17.72 11.27
CA PRO A 378 16.41 -18.68 10.86
C PRO A 378 16.16 -19.12 9.42
N VAL A 379 17.19 -18.95 8.58
CA VAL A 379 17.13 -19.32 7.16
C VAL A 379 18.37 -20.11 6.74
N THR A 380 18.30 -20.76 5.59
CA THR A 380 19.43 -21.37 4.89
C THR A 380 19.65 -20.60 3.61
N VAL A 381 20.87 -20.11 3.40
CA VAL A 381 21.29 -19.34 2.21
C VAL A 381 22.53 -20.03 1.65
N ASN A 382 22.50 -20.42 0.38
CA ASN A 382 23.61 -21.13 -0.27
C ASN A 382 24.13 -22.32 0.55
N GLY A 383 23.20 -23.12 1.10
CA GLY A 383 23.51 -24.28 1.94
C GLY A 383 23.94 -23.98 3.38
N GLN A 384 24.20 -22.72 3.73
CA GLN A 384 24.70 -22.33 5.05
C GLN A 384 23.58 -21.83 5.98
N PRO A 385 23.61 -22.17 7.28
CA PRO A 385 22.66 -21.66 8.25
C PRO A 385 22.93 -20.18 8.54
N MET A 386 21.93 -19.34 8.30
CA MET A 386 21.98 -17.90 8.48
C MET A 386 20.71 -17.42 9.21
N TYR A 387 20.59 -16.11 9.37
CA TYR A 387 19.46 -15.43 9.97
C TYR A 387 19.03 -14.25 9.11
N LEU A 388 17.73 -13.97 9.08
CA LEU A 388 17.13 -12.91 8.28
C LEU A 388 16.48 -11.88 9.20
N GLN A 389 16.93 -10.63 9.10
CA GLN A 389 16.36 -9.55 9.89
C GLN A 389 14.89 -9.29 9.50
N PRO A 390 13.95 -9.17 10.46
CA PRO A 390 12.51 -9.12 10.16
C PRO A 390 12.07 -7.93 9.28
N LYS A 391 12.66 -6.75 9.50
CA LYS A 391 12.26 -5.49 8.87
C LYS A 391 13.05 -5.18 7.59
N THR A 392 14.37 -5.24 7.67
CA THR A 392 15.31 -4.91 6.58
C THR A 392 15.49 -6.08 5.61
N ARG A 393 15.16 -7.31 6.02
CA ARG A 393 15.41 -8.56 5.29
C ARG A 393 16.89 -8.77 4.92
N THR A 394 17.81 -8.12 5.63
CA THR A 394 19.24 -8.36 5.46
C THR A 394 19.65 -9.66 6.15
N ILE A 395 20.63 -10.32 5.57
CA ILE A 395 21.13 -11.61 6.03
C ILE A 395 22.28 -11.40 7.01
N THR A 396 22.24 -12.09 8.16
CA THR A 396 23.27 -12.09 9.17
C THR A 396 23.71 -13.52 9.51
N THR A 397 24.97 -13.68 9.92
CA THR A 397 25.52 -14.97 10.37
C THR A 397 25.13 -15.30 11.81
N ARG A 398 24.69 -14.29 12.58
CA ARG A 398 24.34 -14.41 14.00
C ARG A 398 22.88 -14.05 14.20
N GLY A 399 22.21 -14.85 15.03
CA GLY A 399 20.87 -14.58 15.54
C GLY A 399 20.92 -14.29 17.04
N THR A 400 19.98 -13.49 17.50
CA THR A 400 19.78 -13.13 18.90
C THR A 400 18.85 -14.14 19.52
N GLU A 401 19.40 -15.04 20.34
CA GLU A 401 18.63 -16.10 21.01
C GLU A 401 17.65 -15.50 22.03
N ILE A 402 16.44 -16.06 22.06
CA ILE A 402 15.38 -15.71 23.00
C ILE A 402 14.77 -16.96 23.58
N THR A 403 14.13 -16.80 24.74
CA THR A 403 13.35 -17.90 25.33
C THR A 403 12.18 -18.27 24.42
N CYS A 404 12.05 -19.57 24.13
CA CYS A 404 10.92 -20.13 23.38
C CYS A 404 9.62 -20.09 24.20
N ASN A 405 9.01 -18.91 24.30
CA ASN A 405 7.73 -18.70 24.95
C ASN A 405 6.74 -18.11 23.94
N PRO A 406 5.56 -18.71 23.69
CA PRO A 406 4.58 -18.21 22.73
C PRO A 406 4.16 -16.74 22.92
N LEU A 407 4.30 -16.18 24.14
CA LEU A 407 4.00 -14.78 24.44
C LEU A 407 5.18 -13.83 24.17
N ALA A 408 6.40 -14.33 24.08
CA ALA A 408 7.62 -13.56 23.89
C ALA A 408 8.37 -13.91 22.59
N THR A 409 7.91 -14.91 21.83
CA THR A 409 8.52 -15.30 20.55
C THR A 409 8.33 -14.25 19.49
N ALA A 410 9.36 -14.10 18.66
CA ALA A 410 9.32 -13.21 17.51
C ALA A 410 8.18 -13.58 16.55
N MET A 411 7.55 -12.54 16.01
CA MET A 411 6.46 -12.64 15.04
C MET A 411 6.94 -12.09 13.71
N TYR A 412 6.67 -12.83 12.65
CA TYR A 412 7.11 -12.50 11.29
C TYR A 412 5.90 -12.37 10.39
N ARG A 413 5.92 -11.38 9.52
CA ARG A 413 4.94 -11.27 8.45
C ARG A 413 5.52 -11.90 7.18
N ILE A 414 4.95 -13.01 6.75
CA ILE A 414 5.39 -13.80 5.59
C ILE A 414 4.16 -14.04 4.72
N LYS A 415 4.23 -13.73 3.42
CA LYS A 415 3.13 -13.83 2.45
C LYS A 415 1.83 -13.19 2.96
N SER A 416 1.95 -12.01 3.59
CA SER A 416 0.87 -11.26 4.27
C SER A 416 0.24 -11.91 5.50
N GLN A 417 0.70 -13.09 5.94
CA GLN A 417 0.24 -13.76 7.14
C GLN A 417 1.23 -13.58 8.28
N TRP A 418 0.72 -13.59 9.51
CA TRP A 418 1.55 -13.53 10.71
C TRP A 418 1.90 -14.94 11.15
N HIS A 419 3.19 -15.16 11.37
CA HIS A 419 3.71 -16.42 11.87
C HIS A 419 4.50 -16.18 13.15
N THR A 420 4.42 -17.12 14.07
CA THR A 420 5.29 -17.22 15.24
C THR A 420 6.29 -18.34 15.01
N LEU A 421 7.51 -18.14 15.49
CA LEU A 421 8.53 -19.18 15.44
C LEU A 421 8.76 -19.73 16.86
N THR A 422 8.14 -20.87 17.15
CA THR A 422 8.30 -21.62 18.40
C THR A 422 8.82 -23.01 18.07
N PRO A 423 10.14 -23.19 18.18
CA PRO A 423 11.14 -23.40 17.12
C PRO A 423 10.72 -23.84 15.70
N LYS A 424 9.46 -24.22 15.50
CA LYS A 424 8.82 -24.43 14.20
C LYS A 424 7.98 -23.20 13.82
N LEU A 425 7.82 -23.00 12.53
CA LEU A 425 6.98 -21.94 11.99
C LEU A 425 5.51 -22.34 12.14
N GLU A 426 4.75 -21.55 12.88
CA GLU A 426 3.32 -21.75 13.09
C GLU A 426 2.56 -20.49 12.71
N GLU A 427 1.35 -20.64 12.15
CA GLU A 427 0.47 -19.50 11.96
C GLU A 427 0.09 -18.90 13.32
N SER A 428 0.20 -17.58 13.41
CA SER A 428 -0.03 -16.91 14.68
C SER A 428 -1.51 -16.85 15.02
N LYS A 429 -1.85 -17.25 16.26
CA LYS A 429 -3.21 -17.14 16.80
C LYS A 429 -3.61 -15.71 17.11
N THR A 430 -2.64 -14.85 17.38
CA THR A 430 -2.83 -13.45 17.74
C THR A 430 -2.19 -12.58 16.67
N VAL A 431 -2.94 -11.64 16.08
CA VAL A 431 -2.41 -10.74 15.07
C VAL A 431 -2.09 -9.39 15.71
N PRO A 432 -0.85 -8.87 15.57
CA PRO A 432 -0.52 -7.52 16.02
C PRO A 432 -1.44 -6.49 15.34
N THR A 433 -2.18 -5.72 16.14
CA THR A 433 -2.99 -4.61 15.62
C THR A 433 -2.13 -3.34 15.54
N PRO A 434 -2.10 -2.63 14.40
CA PRO A 434 -1.44 -1.34 14.31
C PRO A 434 -1.98 -0.39 15.39
N LYS A 435 -1.11 0.21 16.19
CA LYS A 435 -1.53 1.24 17.14
C LYS A 435 -1.84 2.52 16.37
N ASN A 436 -3.03 3.07 16.58
CA ASN A 436 -3.36 4.41 16.10
C ASN A 436 -2.60 5.42 16.98
N LEU A 437 -1.64 6.14 16.39
CA LEU A 437 -0.80 7.11 17.11
C LEU A 437 -1.61 8.26 17.75
N VAL A 438 -2.81 8.54 17.23
CA VAL A 438 -3.76 9.52 17.80
C VAL A 438 -4.34 9.05 19.14
N LYS A 439 -4.34 7.74 19.40
CA LYS A 439 -4.87 7.11 20.63
C LYS A 439 -3.75 6.43 21.44
N THR A 440 -2.59 7.04 21.51
CA THR A 440 -1.57 6.58 22.47
C THR A 440 -1.89 7.13 23.87
N PRO A 441 -1.64 6.36 24.94
CA PRO A 441 -1.82 6.85 26.31
C PRO A 441 -0.89 8.03 26.65
N TRP A 442 0.13 8.31 25.83
CA TRP A 442 1.09 9.40 26.02
C TRP A 442 0.58 10.76 25.53
N ASN A 443 -0.46 10.81 24.70
CA ASN A 443 -1.14 12.05 24.34
C ASN A 443 -2.14 12.53 25.43
N GLN A 444 -2.12 11.94 26.62
CA GLN A 444 -2.96 12.36 27.75
C GLN A 444 -2.26 13.33 28.74
N ILE A 445 -1.04 13.82 28.47
CA ILE A 445 -0.34 14.67 29.43
C ILE A 445 0.24 15.92 28.77
N ILE A 446 -0.63 16.88 28.41
CA ILE A 446 -0.31 18.33 28.45
C ILE A 446 -1.49 19.14 29.05
N ASP A 447 -2.72 18.62 29.13
CA ASP A 447 -3.88 19.40 29.60
C ASP A 447 -4.15 19.37 31.12
N THR A 448 -3.28 18.80 31.96
CA THR A 448 -3.53 18.72 33.42
C THR A 448 -2.44 19.35 34.28
N LEU A 449 -2.11 20.61 33.99
CA LEU A 449 -1.56 21.54 34.99
C LEU A 449 -2.58 22.65 35.26
N THR A 450 -3.76 22.27 35.74
CA THR A 450 -4.64 23.19 36.47
C THR A 450 -4.64 22.78 37.94
N ILE A 451 -3.76 23.46 38.66
CA ILE A 451 -3.88 23.94 40.05
C ILE A 451 -5.07 23.35 40.80
N THR A 452 -4.77 22.51 41.79
CA THR A 452 -5.68 22.09 42.86
C THR A 452 -6.24 23.31 43.59
N VAL A 453 -7.57 23.46 43.57
CA VAL A 453 -8.31 24.16 44.63
C VAL A 453 -9.36 23.18 45.13
N PRO A 454 -9.36 22.82 46.42
CA PRO A 454 -10.40 21.95 46.97
C PRO A 454 -11.67 22.76 47.15
N MET A 455 -12.84 22.19 46.87
CA MET A 455 -13.93 22.15 47.84
C MET A 455 -15.21 21.49 47.30
N LEU A 456 -15.79 20.75 48.24
CA LEU A 456 -17.16 20.34 48.48
C LEU A 456 -17.80 19.15 47.73
N SER A 457 -18.03 18.15 48.58
CA SER A 457 -18.91 17.00 48.55
C SER A 457 -20.32 17.23 48.03
N VAL A 458 -20.84 16.24 47.30
CA VAL A 458 -22.23 15.77 47.43
C VAL A 458 -22.23 14.24 47.28
N HIS A 459 -22.70 13.55 48.32
CA HIS A 459 -23.09 12.13 48.35
C HIS A 459 -24.23 11.86 47.35
N VAL A 460 -24.26 10.69 46.70
CA VAL A 460 -25.42 9.77 46.69
C VAL A 460 -24.96 8.33 46.39
N GLU A 461 -25.07 7.52 47.44
CA GLU A 461 -25.40 6.10 47.63
C GLU A 461 -25.20 4.99 46.56
N MET A 462 -24.68 3.88 47.10
CA MET A 462 -24.61 2.50 46.61
C MET A 462 -25.98 1.82 46.57
N ILE A 463 -26.15 0.81 45.70
CA ILE A 463 -26.85 -0.45 46.05
C ILE A 463 -26.09 -1.66 45.46
N THR A 464 -26.15 -2.73 46.24
CA THR A 464 -25.27 -3.89 46.42
C THR A 464 -25.57 -5.13 45.57
N ALA A 465 -24.59 -6.04 45.58
CA ALA A 465 -24.57 -7.38 45.03
C ALA A 465 -25.52 -8.39 45.69
N ALA A 466 -25.84 -9.48 44.99
CA ALA A 466 -26.35 -10.72 45.58
C ALA A 466 -25.81 -11.99 44.88
N ASN A 467 -25.21 -12.84 45.72
CA ASN A 467 -24.97 -14.30 45.71
C ASN A 467 -25.38 -15.18 44.52
N THR A 468 -24.48 -16.12 44.17
CA THR A 468 -24.85 -17.49 43.73
C THR A 468 -23.84 -18.54 44.20
N GLN A 469 -24.35 -19.60 44.83
CA GLN A 469 -23.68 -20.88 45.14
C GLN A 469 -23.87 -21.92 44.01
N PRO A 470 -23.12 -23.04 44.00
CA PRO A 470 -22.97 -23.92 42.85
C PRO A 470 -23.88 -25.16 42.91
N VAL A 471 -24.34 -25.65 41.75
CA VAL A 471 -24.95 -26.98 41.62
C VAL A 471 -24.30 -27.73 40.46
N ARG A 472 -23.80 -28.92 40.80
CA ARG A 472 -23.17 -29.94 39.96
C ARG A 472 -24.20 -31.06 39.78
N GLU A 473 -24.51 -31.44 38.54
CA GLU A 473 -24.79 -32.83 38.09
C GLU A 473 -25.28 -32.88 36.62
N ASN A 474 -25.00 -34.02 35.95
CA ASN A 474 -25.45 -34.44 34.61
C ASN A 474 -24.72 -33.96 33.34
N ILE A 475 -23.43 -34.31 33.21
CA ILE A 475 -22.64 -34.12 31.98
C ILE A 475 -22.64 -35.38 31.06
N SER A 476 -22.96 -36.58 31.56
CA SER A 476 -22.78 -37.82 30.77
C SER A 476 -23.82 -38.04 29.66
N ALA A 477 -25.06 -37.56 29.81
CA ALA A 477 -26.11 -37.73 28.79
C ALA A 477 -26.01 -36.74 27.62
N TYR A 478 -25.33 -35.61 27.81
CA TYR A 478 -25.20 -34.55 26.80
C TYR A 478 -24.08 -34.85 25.79
N ILE A 479 -22.99 -35.48 26.25
CA ILE A 479 -21.84 -35.85 25.41
C ILE A 479 -22.23 -36.93 24.37
N ILE A 480 -23.11 -37.87 24.73
CA ILE A 480 -23.56 -38.93 23.80
C ILE A 480 -24.47 -38.36 22.68
N LYS A 481 -25.25 -37.32 22.97
CA LYS A 481 -26.05 -36.63 21.94
C LYS A 481 -25.20 -35.77 21.00
N ILE A 482 -24.11 -35.18 21.50
CA ILE A 482 -23.20 -34.41 20.64
C ILE A 482 -22.42 -35.32 19.69
N CYS A 483 -21.93 -36.48 20.15
CA CYS A 483 -21.19 -37.41 19.30
C CYS A 483 -22.03 -38.04 18.18
N THR A 484 -23.34 -38.23 18.40
CA THR A 484 -24.24 -38.78 17.35
C THR A 484 -24.58 -37.73 16.29
N ILE A 485 -24.65 -36.45 16.66
CA ILE A 485 -24.88 -35.34 15.72
C ILE A 485 -23.63 -35.04 14.88
N THR A 486 -22.43 -35.14 15.47
CA THR A 486 -21.19 -34.92 14.69
C THR A 486 -20.92 -36.04 13.68
N ALA A 487 -21.30 -37.28 14.01
CA ALA A 487 -21.20 -38.41 13.09
C ALA A 487 -22.14 -38.28 11.88
N THR A 488 -23.38 -37.81 12.07
CA THR A 488 -24.35 -37.63 10.97
C THR A 488 -24.01 -36.45 10.06
N ILE A 489 -23.46 -35.36 10.63
CA ILE A 489 -22.97 -34.24 9.83
C ILE A 489 -21.75 -34.65 8.99
N SER A 490 -20.85 -35.46 9.55
CA SER A 490 -19.66 -35.94 8.84
C SER A 490 -20.01 -36.85 7.66
N THR A 491 -21.01 -37.72 7.81
CA THR A 491 -21.47 -38.59 6.71
C THR A 491 -22.20 -37.81 5.61
N LEU A 492 -22.97 -36.78 5.95
CA LEU A 492 -23.61 -35.89 4.96
C LEU A 492 -22.59 -35.07 4.16
N ILE A 493 -21.50 -34.61 4.79
CA ILE A 493 -20.41 -33.90 4.10
C ILE A 493 -19.65 -34.85 3.16
N LEU A 494 -19.41 -36.09 3.57
CA LEU A 494 -18.79 -37.11 2.69
C LEU A 494 -19.67 -37.44 1.47
N LEU A 495 -20.98 -37.51 1.65
CA LEU A 495 -21.93 -37.70 0.55
C LEU A 495 -21.97 -36.50 -0.41
N SER A 496 -21.91 -35.26 0.09
CA SER A 496 -21.89 -34.08 -0.77
C SER A 496 -20.60 -33.97 -1.58
N LEU A 497 -19.45 -34.36 -1.01
CA LEU A 497 -18.16 -34.42 -1.72
C LEU A 497 -18.11 -35.47 -2.85
N ILE A 498 -18.97 -36.50 -2.82
CA ILE A 498 -19.04 -37.51 -3.88
C ILE A 498 -20.05 -37.11 -4.97
N ILE A 499 -21.16 -36.50 -4.59
CA ILE A 499 -22.26 -36.16 -5.51
C ILE A 499 -21.95 -34.89 -6.31
N VAL A 500 -21.39 -33.86 -5.68
CA VAL A 500 -21.12 -32.56 -6.32
C VAL A 500 -20.16 -32.67 -7.51
N PRO A 501 -19.04 -33.42 -7.45
CA PRO A 501 -18.13 -33.55 -8.60
C PRO A 501 -18.75 -34.32 -9.78
N ARG A 502 -19.66 -35.27 -9.51
CA ARG A 502 -20.35 -36.02 -10.56
C ARG A 502 -21.37 -35.18 -11.33
N ILE A 503 -21.99 -34.21 -10.66
CA ILE A 503 -22.89 -33.24 -11.31
C ILE A 503 -22.08 -32.16 -12.03
N TYR A 504 -20.96 -31.70 -11.43
CA TYR A 504 -20.11 -30.67 -12.04
C TYR A 504 -19.43 -31.12 -13.34
N ARG A 505 -19.10 -32.42 -13.49
CA ARG A 505 -18.45 -32.95 -14.70
C ARG A 505 -19.35 -32.96 -15.94
N LYS A 506 -20.66 -32.76 -15.79
CA LYS A 506 -21.62 -32.81 -16.91
C LYS A 506 -21.95 -31.43 -17.50
N TRP A 507 -21.44 -30.34 -16.93
CA TRP A 507 -21.92 -28.98 -17.25
C TRP A 507 -20.91 -28.00 -17.88
N TYR A 508 -19.63 -28.36 -18.05
CA TYR A 508 -18.65 -27.43 -18.62
C TYR A 508 -18.04 -27.92 -19.94
N HIS A 509 -18.74 -27.65 -21.03
CA HIS A 509 -18.15 -27.33 -22.33
C HIS A 509 -18.87 -26.09 -22.89
N SER A 510 -18.34 -24.89 -22.64
CA SER A 510 -18.47 -23.69 -23.49
C SER A 510 -17.57 -22.55 -22.99
N PRO A 511 -17.12 -21.63 -23.88
CA PRO A 511 -16.03 -20.70 -23.61
C PRO A 511 -16.49 -19.38 -22.99
N SER A 512 -15.58 -18.73 -22.27
CA SER A 512 -15.72 -17.44 -21.62
C SER A 512 -15.83 -16.27 -22.60
N LEU A 513 -16.89 -15.46 -22.50
CA LEU A 513 -17.00 -14.13 -23.11
C LEU A 513 -17.07 -13.05 -22.03
N GLN A 514 -16.18 -12.06 -22.09
CA GLN A 514 -16.31 -10.76 -21.43
C GLN A 514 -16.14 -9.66 -22.49
N GLN A 515 -17.21 -8.92 -22.76
CA GLN A 515 -17.18 -7.66 -23.53
C GLN A 515 -17.82 -6.53 -22.69
N PRO A 516 -17.34 -5.28 -22.81
CA PRO A 516 -17.84 -4.14 -22.04
C PRO A 516 -19.15 -3.57 -22.61
N CYS A 517 -20.04 -3.10 -21.71
CA CYS A 517 -21.36 -2.58 -22.05
C CYS A 517 -21.30 -1.18 -22.71
N GLU A 518 -22.00 -1.01 -23.82
CA GLU A 518 -22.26 0.28 -24.47
C GLU A 518 -23.78 0.55 -24.40
N TYR A 519 -24.19 1.65 -23.75
CA TYR A 519 -25.59 2.07 -23.63
C TYR A 519 -25.79 3.39 -24.36
N THR A 520 -26.31 3.35 -25.59
CA THR A 520 -26.79 4.51 -26.33
C THR A 520 -28.29 4.69 -26.11
N GLN A 521 -28.69 5.80 -25.49
CA GLN A 521 -30.08 6.23 -25.39
C GLN A 521 -30.50 6.89 -26.72
N ASP A 522 -31.28 6.18 -27.52
CA ASP A 522 -32.01 6.79 -28.64
C ASP A 522 -33.52 6.57 -28.41
N TYR A 523 -34.20 7.63 -27.96
CA TYR A 523 -35.66 7.64 -27.83
C TYR A 523 -36.26 8.09 -29.16
N ARG A 524 -36.60 7.13 -30.03
CA ARG A 524 -37.63 7.31 -31.06
C ARG A 524 -38.81 6.39 -30.81
N GLN A 525 -39.99 7.01 -30.72
CA GLN A 525 -41.28 6.32 -30.62
C GLN A 525 -41.51 5.42 -31.85
N PRO A 526 -42.10 4.22 -31.71
CA PRO A 526 -42.51 3.44 -32.86
C PRO A 526 -43.90 3.85 -33.32
N ALA A 527 -43.98 4.26 -34.59
CA ALA A 527 -45.23 4.34 -35.34
C ALA A 527 -45.76 2.91 -35.61
N ARG A 528 -47.08 2.75 -35.46
CA ARG A 528 -47.84 1.56 -35.86
C ARG A 528 -47.52 1.16 -37.30
N LYS A 529 -47.13 -0.09 -37.53
CA LYS A 529 -47.33 -0.77 -38.81
C LYS A 529 -47.74 -2.23 -38.58
N ASN A 530 -48.60 -2.67 -39.50
CA ASN A 530 -49.44 -3.84 -39.41
C ASN A 530 -48.65 -5.16 -39.41
N LEU A 531 -49.28 -6.12 -38.75
CA LEU A 531 -48.94 -7.52 -38.62
C LEU A 531 -49.07 -8.21 -40.00
N GLU A 532 -47.97 -8.69 -40.57
CA GLU A 532 -48.00 -9.78 -41.55
C GLU A 532 -47.12 -10.93 -41.04
N LEU A 533 -47.71 -12.11 -41.14
CA LEU A 533 -47.30 -13.37 -40.56
C LEU A 533 -46.44 -14.09 -41.60
N HIS A 534 -45.12 -14.20 -41.38
CA HIS A 534 -44.33 -15.26 -41.99
C HIS A 534 -43.02 -15.53 -41.23
N ASP A 535 -42.72 -16.83 -41.13
CA ASP A 535 -41.45 -17.49 -40.86
C ASP A 535 -41.08 -17.82 -39.39
N THR A 536 -41.32 -19.10 -39.09
CA THR A 536 -40.92 -19.86 -37.91
C THR A 536 -39.44 -20.23 -37.96
N GLU A 537 -38.54 -19.30 -37.65
CA GLU A 537 -37.14 -19.64 -37.34
C GLU A 537 -36.39 -18.53 -36.57
N THR A 538 -37.00 -17.90 -35.56
CA THR A 538 -36.31 -16.83 -34.78
C THR A 538 -36.64 -16.79 -33.28
N SER A 539 -37.52 -17.63 -32.74
CA SER A 539 -37.96 -17.49 -31.34
C SER A 539 -36.88 -17.85 -30.32
N ALA A 540 -35.98 -18.79 -30.61
CA ALA A 540 -34.89 -19.17 -29.70
C ALA A 540 -33.81 -18.08 -29.61
N GLU A 541 -33.47 -17.44 -30.73
CA GLU A 541 -32.43 -16.41 -30.80
C GLU A 541 -32.91 -15.07 -30.22
N LEU A 542 -34.20 -14.73 -30.42
CA LEU A 542 -34.82 -13.58 -29.75
C LEU A 542 -34.88 -13.76 -28.23
N THR A 543 -35.17 -14.98 -27.76
CA THR A 543 -35.23 -15.31 -26.33
C THR A 543 -33.85 -15.27 -25.69
N TYR A 544 -32.82 -15.78 -26.38
CA TYR A 544 -31.43 -15.72 -25.91
C TYR A 544 -30.90 -14.29 -25.86
N ASN A 545 -31.17 -13.46 -26.87
CA ASN A 545 -30.75 -12.05 -26.88
C ASN A 545 -31.47 -11.20 -25.84
N ASN A 546 -32.76 -11.46 -25.58
CA ASN A 546 -33.48 -10.80 -24.48
C ASN A 546 -32.98 -11.26 -23.10
N TYR A 547 -32.64 -12.54 -22.95
CA TYR A 547 -32.02 -13.05 -21.72
C TYR A 547 -30.65 -12.40 -21.47
N ARG A 548 -29.83 -12.26 -22.51
CA ARG A 548 -28.51 -11.59 -22.45
C ARG A 548 -28.64 -10.13 -22.04
N LYS A 549 -29.53 -9.36 -22.68
CA LYS A 549 -29.79 -7.95 -22.33
C LYS A 549 -30.32 -7.79 -20.91
N ASN A 550 -31.17 -8.71 -20.44
CA ASN A 550 -31.68 -8.68 -19.07
C ASN A 550 -30.59 -9.02 -18.04
N GLN A 551 -29.67 -9.93 -18.34
CA GLN A 551 -28.52 -10.23 -17.49
C GLN A 551 -27.55 -9.05 -17.41
N GLU A 552 -27.22 -8.42 -18.55
CA GLU A 552 -26.39 -7.22 -18.61
C GLU A 552 -27.02 -6.07 -17.81
N ALA A 553 -28.34 -5.85 -17.94
CA ALA A 553 -29.08 -4.83 -17.19
C ALA A 553 -29.11 -5.12 -15.68
N MET A 554 -29.29 -6.38 -15.28
CA MET A 554 -29.31 -6.79 -13.87
C MET A 554 -27.93 -6.66 -13.21
N GLN A 555 -26.86 -6.94 -13.96
CA GLN A 555 -25.49 -6.75 -13.49
C GLN A 555 -25.13 -5.25 -13.38
N CYS A 556 -25.57 -4.42 -14.33
CA CYS A 556 -25.46 -2.95 -14.23
C CYS A 556 -26.22 -2.39 -13.02
N ALA A 557 -27.44 -2.87 -12.78
CA ALA A 557 -28.23 -2.47 -11.62
C ALA A 557 -27.55 -2.83 -10.30
N TYR A 558 -26.91 -4.00 -10.22
CA TYR A 558 -26.14 -4.42 -9.06
C TYR A 558 -24.92 -3.52 -8.78
N TYR A 559 -24.16 -3.13 -9.81
CA TYR A 559 -23.02 -2.21 -9.65
C TYR A 559 -23.46 -0.80 -9.21
N LEU A 560 -24.52 -0.26 -9.82
CA LEU A 560 -25.11 1.03 -9.41
C LEU A 560 -25.65 0.98 -7.97
N GLN A 561 -26.27 -0.14 -7.58
CA GLN A 561 -26.75 -0.33 -6.21
C GLN A 561 -25.60 -0.43 -5.22
N GLN A 562 -24.49 -1.08 -5.58
CA GLN A 562 -23.29 -1.13 -4.74
C GLN A 562 -22.66 0.26 -4.58
N GLU A 563 -22.59 1.07 -5.66
CA GLU A 563 -22.07 2.43 -5.64
C GLU A 563 -22.93 3.38 -4.78
N THR A 564 -24.27 3.27 -4.85
CA THR A 564 -25.19 4.07 -4.03
C THR A 564 -25.14 3.72 -2.54
N VAL A 565 -24.96 2.43 -2.21
CA VAL A 565 -24.77 1.97 -0.82
C VAL A 565 -23.42 2.47 -0.27
N GLU A 566 -22.36 2.44 -1.06
CA GLU A 566 -21.04 2.95 -0.67
C GLU A 566 -21.05 4.46 -0.46
N MET A 567 -21.67 5.22 -1.37
CA MET A 567 -21.80 6.68 -1.25
C MET A 567 -22.61 7.06 0.00
N SER A 568 -23.69 6.32 0.28
CA SER A 568 -24.52 6.53 1.46
C SER A 568 -23.75 6.22 2.76
N ARG A 569 -22.86 5.22 2.75
CA ARG A 569 -21.97 4.91 3.88
C ARG A 569 -20.88 5.97 4.08
N GLU A 570 -20.31 6.49 3.00
CA GLU A 570 -19.35 7.60 3.06
C GLU A 570 -20.00 8.87 3.61
N ILE A 571 -21.20 9.24 3.13
CA ILE A 571 -21.99 10.36 3.65
C ILE A 571 -22.30 10.18 5.14
N TYR A 572 -22.68 8.96 5.56
CA TYR A 572 -22.95 8.66 6.96
C TYR A 572 -21.71 8.83 7.85
N ASN A 573 -20.55 8.32 7.40
CA ASN A 573 -19.29 8.48 8.12
C ASN A 573 -18.90 9.95 8.23
N LEU A 574 -19.07 10.71 7.14
CA LEU A 574 -18.78 12.15 7.11
C LEU A 574 -19.66 12.94 8.08
N LYS A 575 -20.97 12.64 8.10
CA LYS A 575 -21.92 13.23 9.05
C LYS A 575 -21.53 12.94 10.49
N THR A 576 -21.09 11.72 10.77
CA THR A 576 -20.66 11.30 12.11
C THR A 576 -19.39 12.03 12.54
N SER A 577 -18.40 12.15 11.64
CA SER A 577 -17.17 12.91 11.89
C SER A 577 -17.43 14.40 12.10
N TYR A 578 -18.35 14.99 11.33
CA TYR A 578 -18.75 16.39 11.49
C TYR A 578 -19.44 16.64 12.84
N GLN A 579 -20.35 15.75 13.26
CA GLN A 579 -21.00 15.84 14.57
C GLN A 579 -20.01 15.68 15.74
N ASP A 580 -18.99 14.84 15.59
CA ASP A 580 -17.93 14.70 16.60
C ASP A 580 -17.06 15.95 16.68
N LEU A 581 -16.70 16.54 15.53
CA LEU A 581 -15.99 17.81 15.47
C LEU A 581 -16.80 18.95 16.10
N GLU A 582 -18.09 19.04 15.80
CA GLU A 582 -19.00 20.04 16.37
C GLU A 582 -19.12 19.89 17.90
N LYS A 583 -19.21 18.66 18.41
CA LYS A 583 -19.16 18.39 19.87
C LYS A 583 -17.85 18.85 20.49
N ARG A 584 -16.72 18.61 19.83
CA ARG A 584 -15.39 19.04 20.33
C ARG A 584 -15.28 20.56 20.31
N LEU A 585 -15.74 21.22 19.25
CA LEU A 585 -15.76 22.67 19.13
C LEU A 585 -16.63 23.29 20.22
N ASN A 586 -17.84 22.77 20.44
CA ASN A 586 -18.77 23.23 21.48
C ASN A 586 -18.24 23.03 22.91
N LYS A 587 -17.45 21.97 23.12
CA LYS A 587 -16.75 21.72 24.38
C LYS A 587 -15.60 22.71 24.61
N CYS A 588 -14.97 23.22 23.55
CA CYS A 588 -13.92 24.23 23.63
C CYS A 588 -14.46 25.66 23.72
N THR A 589 -15.59 25.98 23.07
CA THR A 589 -16.17 27.33 23.07
C THR A 589 -16.88 27.67 24.39
N SER A 590 -17.51 26.70 25.06
CA SER A 590 -18.16 26.91 26.37
C SER A 590 -17.21 27.47 27.47
N PRO A 591 -16.01 26.91 27.70
CA PRO A 591 -15.05 27.48 28.67
C PRO A 591 -14.45 28.80 28.21
N MET A 592 -14.28 29.04 26.90
CA MET A 592 -13.81 30.34 26.38
C MET A 592 -14.85 31.44 26.59
N GLN A 593 -16.14 31.19 26.35
CA GLN A 593 -17.23 32.13 26.66
C GLN A 593 -17.37 32.37 28.16
N ALA A 594 -17.18 31.33 29.00
CA ALA A 594 -17.14 31.50 30.45
C ALA A 594 -15.93 32.35 30.92
N GLY A 595 -14.77 32.20 30.27
CA GLY A 595 -13.58 33.01 30.51
C GLY A 595 -13.78 34.48 30.10
N PHE A 596 -14.37 34.73 28.94
CA PHE A 596 -14.70 36.08 28.47
C PHE A 596 -15.71 36.78 29.39
N ASN A 597 -16.76 36.07 29.83
CA ASN A 597 -17.74 36.61 30.77
C ASN A 597 -17.12 36.95 32.14
N ARG A 598 -16.11 36.19 32.59
CA ARG A 598 -15.35 36.50 33.82
C ARG A 598 -14.44 37.72 33.66
N LEU A 599 -13.84 37.92 32.48
CA LEU A 599 -13.00 39.09 32.19
C LEU A 599 -13.83 40.39 32.12
N THR A 600 -15.06 40.33 31.58
CA THR A 600 -15.98 41.48 31.58
C THR A 600 -16.47 41.85 32.98
N VAL A 601 -16.62 40.88 33.90
CA VAL A 601 -17.01 41.15 35.30
C VAL A 601 -15.82 41.64 36.16
N ALA A 602 -14.59 41.25 35.83
CA ALA A 602 -13.38 41.77 36.47
C ALA A 602 -13.09 43.23 36.06
N SER A 603 -13.33 43.57 34.78
CA SER A 603 -13.19 44.94 34.26
C SER A 603 -14.17 45.94 34.89
N SER A 604 -15.34 45.51 35.35
CA SER A 604 -16.32 46.40 35.99
C SER A 604 -16.08 46.63 37.50
N ARG A 605 -15.24 45.81 38.16
CA ARG A 605 -14.93 45.95 39.59
C ARG A 605 -13.71 46.82 39.91
N HIS A 606 -12.84 47.11 38.93
CA HIS A 606 -11.65 47.95 39.15
C HIS A 606 -11.86 49.46 38.95
N ARG A 607 -13.10 49.94 38.71
CA ARG A 607 -13.38 51.38 38.54
C ARG A 607 -14.09 52.07 39.71
N CYS A 608 -14.28 51.40 40.84
CA CYS A 608 -14.88 51.98 42.05
C CYS A 608 -14.02 51.73 43.29
N SER A 609 -12.76 52.18 43.32
CA SER A 609 -11.99 52.26 44.56
C SER A 609 -10.76 53.17 44.45
N GLN A 610 -10.88 54.36 43.85
CA GLN A 610 -9.88 55.44 44.01
C GLN A 610 -10.57 56.80 43.82
N LEU A 611 -11.38 57.21 44.78
CA LEU A 611 -11.82 58.59 44.98
C LEU A 611 -12.25 58.71 46.45
N ASN A 612 -11.32 59.12 47.30
CA ASN A 612 -11.51 59.88 48.55
C ASN A 612 -10.34 59.60 49.49
N GLU A 613 -9.40 60.54 49.55
CA GLU A 613 -8.83 61.08 50.80
C GLU A 613 -7.83 62.18 50.41
N GLY A 614 -8.37 63.39 50.26
CA GLY A 614 -7.62 64.64 50.30
C GLY A 614 -7.94 65.35 51.61
N GLY A 615 -6.95 65.48 52.49
CA GLY A 615 -6.98 66.28 53.70
C GLY A 615 -5.75 67.19 53.73
N VAL A 616 -6.02 68.48 53.78
CA VAL A 616 -5.14 69.64 53.56
C VAL A 616 -4.46 70.11 54.86
N THR A 617 -3.21 70.59 54.76
CA THR A 617 -2.62 71.83 55.37
C THR A 617 -1.17 71.93 54.85
N ALA A 618 -0.85 72.78 53.87
CA ALA A 618 -0.58 74.23 53.96
C ALA A 618 0.68 74.57 54.78
N ASP A 619 1.75 74.97 54.09
CA ASP A 619 2.54 76.12 54.52
C ASP A 619 3.28 76.78 53.33
N SER A 620 3.33 78.10 53.42
CA SER A 620 3.69 79.09 52.41
C SER A 620 5.20 79.30 52.21
N SER A 621 5.63 79.57 50.97
CA SER A 621 6.62 80.63 50.67
C SER A 621 6.62 80.99 49.18
N THR A 622 6.24 82.25 48.95
CA THR A 622 6.49 83.18 47.81
C THR A 622 6.57 82.67 46.39
#